data_AF-A0A1J4SAD7-F1
#
_entry.id   AF-A0A1J4SAD7-F1
#
_cell.length_a   1.000
_cell.length_b   1.000
_cell.length_c   1.000
_cell.angle_alpha   90.00
_cell.angle_beta   90.00
_cell.angle_gamma   90.00
#
_symmetry.space_group_name_H-M   'P 1'
#
loop_
_entity.id
_entity.type
_entity.pdbx_description
1 polymer ?
#
loop_
_entity_poly.entity_id
_entity_poly.type
_entity_poly.pdbx_seq_one_letter_code
_entity_poly.pdbx_strand_id
1 'polypeptide(L)'
;MEWKTFDWKNQKVGQKGEVLTKVVYKCGFCKGTGFISSKGNTKCFVCSGAGTVQVPSPAVICAYCNGEGRSYLNRDLTCIICKGKGVVNVNSKDIEICQTCKGRGREKGVDLPCLICKGKGIIPKM
;
A
#
# COMPACT_ATOMS: atom_id res chain seq x y z
N MET A 1 -9.90 -16.66 -1.07
CA MET A 1 -9.55 -15.28 -0.67
C MET A 1 -9.58 -14.47 -1.96
N GLU A 2 -10.53 -13.56 -2.12
CA GLU A 2 -10.69 -12.80 -3.37
C GLU A 2 -9.56 -11.78 -3.53
N TRP A 3 -8.82 -11.90 -4.64
CA TRP A 3 -7.78 -10.95 -5.03
C TRP A 3 -8.44 -9.69 -5.57
N LYS A 4 -8.56 -8.67 -4.71
CA LYS A 4 -9.09 -7.37 -5.14
C LYS A 4 -8.09 -6.65 -6.05
N THR A 5 -8.55 -6.30 -7.24
CA THR A 5 -7.86 -5.33 -8.11
C THR A 5 -8.05 -3.94 -7.52
N PHE A 6 -6.97 -3.17 -7.44
CA PHE A 6 -7.02 -1.81 -6.92
C PHE A 6 -6.99 -0.81 -8.07
N ASP A 7 -8.10 -0.08 -8.20
CA ASP A 7 -8.27 1.02 -9.14
C ASP A 7 -8.49 2.32 -8.35
N TRP A 8 -7.54 3.25 -8.44
CA TRP A 8 -7.66 4.55 -7.78
C TRP A 8 -8.12 5.61 -8.77
N LYS A 9 -9.41 5.99 -8.70
CA LYS A 9 -10.02 7.13 -9.44
C LYS A 9 -9.35 7.35 -10.81
N ASN A 10 -9.33 6.32 -11.68
CA ASN A 10 -8.71 6.31 -13.03
C ASN A 10 -7.25 5.84 -13.15
N GLN A 11 -6.67 5.14 -12.18
CA GLN A 11 -5.39 4.43 -12.34
C GLN A 11 -5.52 3.01 -11.82
N LYS A 12 -5.43 2.02 -12.73
CA LYS A 12 -5.23 0.63 -12.36
C LYS A 12 -3.83 0.47 -11.78
N VAL A 13 -3.79 0.12 -10.50
CA VAL A 13 -2.55 -0.04 -9.74
C VAL A 13 -2.02 -1.45 -9.92
N GLY A 14 -2.89 -2.44 -9.74
CA GLY A 14 -2.59 -3.86 -9.83
C GLY A 14 -3.40 -4.65 -8.81
N GLN A 15 -3.04 -5.91 -8.61
CA GLN A 15 -3.61 -6.77 -7.60
C GLN A 15 -2.66 -6.91 -6.39
N LYS A 16 -3.24 -7.26 -5.25
CA LYS A 16 -2.45 -7.63 -4.07
C LYS A 16 -1.53 -8.80 -4.45
N GLY A 17 -0.31 -8.84 -3.92
CA GLY A 17 0.64 -9.93 -4.22
C GLY A 17 1.25 -9.92 -5.63
N GLU A 18 0.87 -8.96 -6.48
CA GLU A 18 1.46 -8.76 -7.80
C GLU A 18 2.65 -7.78 -7.71
N VAL A 19 3.69 -8.04 -8.50
CA VAL A 19 4.81 -7.12 -8.68
C VAL A 19 4.44 -5.99 -9.63
N LEU A 20 4.59 -4.77 -9.14
CA LEU A 20 4.38 -3.53 -9.86
C LEU A 20 5.74 -2.99 -10.34
N THR A 21 5.81 -2.62 -11.62
CA THR A 21 7.06 -2.14 -12.25
C THR A 21 7.15 -0.62 -12.38
N LYS A 22 6.05 0.10 -12.12
CA LYS A 22 5.99 1.57 -12.19
C LYS A 22 6.81 2.20 -11.07
N VAL A 23 7.18 3.47 -11.26
CA VAL A 23 7.89 4.28 -10.24
C VAL A 23 7.04 5.41 -9.67
N VAL A 24 5.98 5.80 -10.36
CA VAL A 24 5.01 6.82 -9.93
C VAL A 24 3.64 6.18 -9.75
N TYR A 25 3.02 6.45 -8.60
CA TYR A 25 1.72 5.92 -8.22
C TYR A 25 0.86 7.07 -7.69
N LYS A 26 -0.46 7.02 -7.88
CA LYS A 26 -1.35 7.88 -7.08
C LYS A 26 -1.10 7.64 -5.60
N CYS A 27 -1.14 8.71 -4.82
CA CYS A 27 -0.98 8.66 -3.38
C CYS A 27 -2.15 7.87 -2.78
N GLY A 28 -1.86 6.74 -2.12
CA GLY A 28 -2.88 5.91 -1.48
C GLY A 28 -3.70 6.68 -0.44
N PHE A 29 -3.07 7.57 0.33
CA PHE A 29 -3.72 8.30 1.42
C PHE A 29 -4.80 9.29 0.95
N CYS A 30 -4.50 10.12 -0.06
CA CYS A 30 -5.43 11.10 -0.63
C CYS A 30 -6.13 10.61 -1.91
N LYS A 31 -5.84 9.39 -2.38
CA LYS A 31 -6.44 8.79 -3.58
C LYS A 31 -6.26 9.62 -4.85
N GLY A 32 -5.13 10.31 -4.95
CA GLY A 32 -4.84 11.16 -6.11
C GLY A 32 -5.36 12.58 -6.03
N THR A 33 -6.10 12.98 -4.99
CA THR A 33 -6.66 14.34 -4.92
C THR A 33 -5.61 15.41 -4.62
N GLY A 34 -4.52 15.04 -3.94
CA GLY A 34 -3.56 16.00 -3.41
C GLY A 34 -3.98 16.65 -2.09
N PHE A 35 -5.17 16.35 -1.55
CA PHE A 35 -5.71 16.98 -0.34
C PHE A 35 -6.21 15.95 0.69
N ILE A 36 -6.10 16.26 1.98
CA ILE A 36 -6.50 15.35 3.08
C ILE A 36 -8.02 15.23 3.19
N SER A 37 -8.72 16.34 2.99
CA SER A 37 -10.17 16.43 3.08
C SER A 37 -10.80 16.65 1.72
N SER A 38 -12.04 16.17 1.57
CA SER A 38 -12.84 16.37 0.37
C SER A 38 -13.14 17.86 0.10
N LYS A 39 -13.02 18.72 1.13
CA LYS A 39 -13.23 20.17 1.03
C LYS A 39 -12.00 20.92 0.49
N GLY A 40 -10.85 20.26 0.31
CA GLY A 40 -9.72 20.81 -0.47
C GLY A 40 -8.81 21.84 0.23
N ASN A 41 -9.00 22.12 1.52
CA ASN A 41 -8.29 23.24 2.16
C ASN A 41 -6.90 22.88 2.72
N THR A 42 -6.53 21.60 2.77
CA THR A 42 -5.26 21.16 3.37
C THR A 42 -4.55 20.19 2.44
N LYS A 43 -3.36 20.59 1.97
CA LYS A 43 -2.50 19.76 1.13
C LYS A 43 -2.18 18.44 1.85
N CYS A 44 -2.19 17.35 1.10
CA CYS A 44 -1.84 16.04 1.62
C CYS A 44 -0.35 16.00 1.97
N PHE A 45 -0.03 15.82 3.24
CA PHE A 45 1.34 15.77 3.75
C PHE A 45 2.17 14.58 3.21
N VAL A 46 1.53 13.54 2.66
CA VAL A 46 2.21 12.38 2.08
C VAL A 46 2.79 12.67 0.69
N CYS A 47 2.04 13.40 -0.14
CA CYS A 47 2.43 13.73 -1.52
C CYS A 47 2.68 15.23 -1.73
N SER A 48 2.65 16.01 -0.66
CA SER A 48 2.82 17.47 -0.64
C SER A 48 1.90 18.22 -1.62
N GLY A 49 0.69 17.69 -1.87
CA GLY A 49 -0.25 18.26 -2.83
C GLY A 49 -0.20 17.68 -4.25
N ALA A 50 0.81 16.89 -4.60
CA ALA A 50 1.01 16.39 -5.97
C ALA A 50 -0.01 15.33 -6.41
N GLY A 51 -0.74 14.71 -5.48
CA GLY A 51 -1.65 13.59 -5.75
C GLY A 51 -0.93 12.28 -6.10
N THR A 52 0.37 12.30 -6.35
CA THR A 52 1.18 11.14 -6.69
C THR A 52 2.38 11.00 -5.75
N VAL A 53 2.94 9.80 -5.68
CA VAL A 53 4.11 9.45 -4.86
C VAL A 53 5.09 8.65 -5.71
N GLN A 54 6.38 8.86 -5.46
CA GLN A 54 7.43 8.04 -6.04
C GLN A 54 7.78 6.87 -5.11
N VAL A 55 7.85 5.68 -5.69
CA VAL A 55 8.20 4.43 -5.01
C VAL A 55 9.18 3.68 -5.91
N PRO A 56 10.35 3.28 -5.40
CA PRO A 56 11.30 2.49 -6.19
C PRO A 56 10.69 1.19 -6.69
N SER A 57 10.97 0.85 -7.94
CA SER A 57 10.61 -0.43 -8.55
C SER A 57 11.63 -1.51 -8.17
N PRO A 58 11.24 -2.78 -7.96
CA PRO A 58 9.87 -3.28 -7.98
C PRO A 58 9.08 -2.89 -6.72
N ALA A 59 7.76 -2.77 -6.84
CA ALA A 59 6.87 -2.48 -5.73
C ALA A 59 5.72 -3.49 -5.67
N VAL A 60 4.99 -3.52 -4.57
CA VAL A 60 3.73 -4.27 -4.42
C VAL A 60 2.71 -3.38 -3.72
N ILE A 61 1.43 -3.72 -3.87
CA ILE A 61 0.37 -3.09 -3.07
C ILE A 61 0.61 -3.42 -1.60
N CYS A 62 0.54 -2.41 -0.73
CA CYS A 62 0.71 -2.61 0.70
C CYS A 62 -0.42 -3.51 1.22
N ALA A 63 -0.08 -4.76 1.53
CA ALA A 63 -1.06 -5.74 1.99
C ALA A 63 -1.69 -5.35 3.33
N TYR A 64 -0.91 -4.75 4.23
CA TYR A 64 -1.38 -4.29 5.53
C TYR A 64 -2.61 -3.39 5.34
N CYS A 65 -2.43 -2.21 4.72
CA CYS A 65 -3.51 -1.22 4.48
C CYS A 65 -4.36 -1.48 3.24
N ASN A 66 -4.12 -2.57 2.51
CA ASN A 66 -4.80 -2.86 1.25
C ASN A 66 -4.78 -1.65 0.30
N GLY A 67 -3.62 -1.02 0.11
CA GLY A 67 -3.53 0.15 -0.78
C GLY A 67 -4.14 1.45 -0.24
N GLU A 68 -4.76 1.44 0.95
CA GLU A 68 -5.45 2.64 1.47
C GLU A 68 -4.52 3.76 1.90
N GLY A 69 -3.25 3.48 2.15
CA GLY A 69 -2.33 4.47 2.70
C GLY A 69 -2.65 4.91 4.14
N ARG A 70 -3.78 4.51 4.73
CA ARG A 70 -4.22 4.90 6.07
C ARG A 70 -3.98 3.79 7.10
N SER A 71 -3.78 4.17 8.36
CA SER A 71 -3.72 3.23 9.47
C SER A 71 -5.08 2.56 9.70
N TYR A 72 -5.10 1.35 10.27
CA TYR A 72 -6.35 0.69 10.68
C TYR A 72 -6.89 1.26 11.98
N LEU A 73 -5.99 1.57 12.92
CA LEU A 73 -6.35 2.04 14.25
C LEU A 73 -6.94 3.45 14.20
N ASN A 74 -6.41 4.30 13.32
CA ASN A 74 -6.92 5.65 13.11
C ASN A 74 -6.76 6.04 11.63
N ARG A 75 -7.88 6.25 10.94
CA ARG A 75 -7.91 6.54 9.50
C ARG A 75 -7.35 7.92 9.13
N ASP A 76 -7.10 8.79 10.10
CA ASP A 76 -6.46 10.10 9.88
C ASP A 76 -4.93 10.01 9.89
N LEU A 77 -4.39 8.90 10.41
CA LEU A 77 -2.96 8.63 10.40
C LEU A 77 -2.56 7.82 9.17
N THR A 78 -1.31 8.01 8.73
CA THR A 78 -0.74 7.18 7.67
C THR A 78 -0.54 5.75 8.13
N CYS A 79 -0.69 4.82 7.20
CA CYS A 79 -0.28 3.43 7.39
C CYS A 79 1.20 3.39 7.76
N ILE A 80 1.52 2.71 8.87
CA ILE A 80 2.88 2.57 9.39
C ILE A 80 3.84 1.83 8.44
N ILE A 81 3.31 0.99 7.55
CA ILE A 81 4.10 0.18 6.62
C ILE A 81 4.46 0.93 5.34
N CYS A 82 3.47 1.54 4.68
CA CYS A 82 3.67 2.25 3.41
C CYS A 82 3.80 3.77 3.57
N LYS A 83 3.70 4.30 4.79
CA LYS A 83 3.79 5.74 5.11
C LYS A 83 2.87 6.61 4.25
N GLY A 84 1.62 6.16 4.05
CA GLY A 84 0.65 6.91 3.23
C GLY A 84 0.63 6.54 1.74
N LYS A 85 1.67 5.88 1.22
CA LYS A 85 1.83 5.70 -0.23
C LYS A 85 0.82 4.72 -0.84
N GLY A 86 0.37 3.72 -0.09
CA GLY A 86 -0.51 2.64 -0.57
C GLY A 86 0.25 1.48 -1.26
N VAL A 87 1.47 1.72 -1.73
CA VAL A 87 2.38 0.71 -2.27
C VAL A 87 3.69 0.70 -1.47
N VAL A 88 4.42 -0.40 -1.53
CA VAL A 88 5.70 -0.61 -0.85
C VAL A 88 6.72 -1.18 -1.82
N ASN A 89 7.95 -0.69 -1.76
CA ASN A 89 9.05 -1.28 -2.50
C ASN A 89 9.40 -2.68 -1.97
N VAL A 90 9.83 -3.54 -2.89
CA VAL A 90 10.35 -4.89 -2.63
C VAL A 90 11.70 -5.05 -3.30
N ASN A 91 12.53 -5.94 -2.75
CA ASN A 91 13.92 -6.10 -3.20
C ASN A 91 14.06 -7.09 -4.35
N SER A 92 12.99 -7.81 -4.71
CA SER A 92 12.99 -8.82 -5.77
C SER A 92 11.66 -8.79 -6.52
N LYS A 93 11.69 -9.17 -7.80
CA LYS A 93 10.51 -9.45 -8.62
C LYS A 93 10.02 -10.89 -8.43
N ASP A 94 10.89 -11.79 -7.95
CA ASP A 94 10.47 -13.15 -7.63
C ASP A 94 9.98 -13.18 -6.18
N ILE A 95 8.66 -13.23 -6.05
CA ILE A 95 7.96 -13.17 -4.78
C ILE A 95 6.91 -14.27 -4.71
N GLU A 96 6.59 -14.67 -3.50
CA GLU A 96 5.47 -15.54 -3.21
C GLU A 96 4.63 -14.98 -2.06
N ILE A 97 3.42 -15.51 -1.94
CA ILE A 97 2.49 -15.13 -0.90
C ILE A 97 3.05 -15.59 0.44
N CYS A 98 3.08 -14.69 1.42
CA CYS A 98 3.48 -15.05 2.77
C CYS A 98 2.48 -16.04 3.37
N GLN A 99 2.91 -17.27 3.58
CA GLN A 99 2.07 -18.37 4.07
C GLN A 99 1.60 -18.13 5.52
N THR A 100 2.43 -17.51 6.35
CA THR A 100 2.10 -17.18 7.76
C THR A 100 0.85 -16.30 7.87
N CYS A 101 0.78 -15.21 7.10
CA CYS A 101 -0.37 -14.31 7.11
C CYS A 101 -1.39 -14.58 6.00
N LYS A 102 -1.10 -15.56 5.12
CA LYS A 102 -1.86 -15.88 3.90
C LYS A 102 -2.09 -14.64 3.03
N GLY A 103 -1.05 -13.85 2.82
CA GLY A 103 -1.14 -12.62 2.02
C GLY A 103 -1.71 -11.41 2.75
N ARG A 104 -2.33 -11.54 3.93
CA ARG A 104 -3.03 -10.42 4.59
C ARG A 104 -2.11 -9.26 4.97
N GLY A 105 -0.84 -9.52 5.24
CA GLY A 105 0.10 -8.54 5.78
C GLY A 105 -0.12 -8.24 7.27
N ARG A 106 -0.95 -9.03 7.96
CA ARG A 106 -1.24 -8.87 9.39
C ARG A 106 -1.15 -10.20 10.11
N GLU A 107 -0.85 -10.12 11.40
CA GLU A 107 -0.93 -11.27 12.30
C GLU A 107 -2.37 -11.79 12.38
N LYS A 108 -2.53 -13.04 12.83
CA LYS A 108 -3.87 -13.62 13.01
C LYS A 108 -4.46 -13.11 14.33
N GLY A 109 -5.68 -12.58 14.28
CA GLY A 109 -6.42 -12.14 15.47
C GLY A 109 -6.08 -10.74 16.00
N VAL A 110 -5.08 -10.05 15.44
CA VAL A 110 -4.71 -8.67 15.86
C VAL A 110 -4.35 -7.79 14.66
N ASP A 111 -4.48 -6.47 14.80
CA ASP A 111 -4.17 -5.47 13.75
C ASP A 111 -2.67 -5.11 13.65
N LEU A 112 -1.79 -5.97 14.17
CA LEU A 112 -0.34 -5.81 14.05
C LEU A 112 0.16 -6.28 12.68
N PRO A 113 1.20 -5.63 12.12
CA PRO A 113 1.85 -6.10 10.91
C PRO A 113 2.39 -7.52 11.08
N CYS A 114 2.25 -8.34 10.05
CA CYS A 114 2.85 -9.68 10.09
C CYS A 114 4.38 -9.56 10.21
N LEU A 115 4.97 -10.26 11.19
CA LEU A 115 6.40 -10.16 11.50
C LEU A 115 7.28 -10.74 10.39
N ILE A 116 6.79 -11.75 9.67
CA ILE A 116 7.52 -12.41 8.58
C ILE A 116 7.60 -11.53 7.33
N CYS A 117 6.45 -11.10 6.80
CA CYS A 117 6.41 -10.27 5.59
C CYS A 117 6.48 -8.76 5.85
N LYS A 118 6.55 -8.35 7.13
CA LYS A 118 6.59 -6.94 7.57
C LYS A 118 5.47 -6.09 6.97
N GLY A 119 4.27 -6.68 6.88
CA GLY A 119 3.09 -6.00 6.33
C GLY A 119 2.95 -6.00 4.81
N LYS A 120 3.90 -6.58 4.06
CA LYS A 120 3.87 -6.62 2.59
C LYS A 120 2.95 -7.70 2.03
N GLY A 121 2.63 -8.73 2.82
CA GLY A 121 1.81 -9.87 2.40
C GLY A 121 2.53 -10.87 1.48
N ILE A 122 3.75 -10.55 1.08
CA ILE A 122 4.61 -11.39 0.25
C ILE A 122 6.00 -11.49 0.86
N ILE A 123 6.74 -12.51 0.45
CA ILE A 123 8.16 -12.72 0.76
C ILE A 123 8.91 -13.01 -0.54
N PRO A 124 10.22 -12.73 -0.63
CA PRO A 124 11.02 -13.19 -1.76
C PRO A 124 10.96 -14.72 -1.86
N LYS A 125 10.89 -15.25 -3.07
CA LYS A 125 11.17 -16.68 -3.26
C LYS A 125 12.66 -16.93 -3.04
N MET A 126 12.96 -18.05 -2.42
CA MET A 126 14.33 -18.55 -2.25
C MET A 126 14.68 -19.51 -3.37
#